data_AF-A0AAQ3MY31-F1
#
_entry.id   AF-A0AAQ3MY31-F1
#
_cell.length_a   1.000
_cell.length_b   1.000
_cell.length_c   1.000
_cell.angle_alpha   90.00
_cell.angle_beta   90.00
_cell.angle_gamma   90.00
#
_symmetry.space_group_name_H-M   'P 1'
#
loop_
_entity.id
_entity.type
_entity.pdbx_description
1 polymer ?
#
loop_
_entity_poly.entity_id
_entity_poly.type
_entity_poly.pdbx_seq_one_letter_code
_entity_poly.pdbx_strand_id
1 'polypeptide(L)'
;MGDASSAVSYFEESVQFLSKLPKDDMEITHTLSVSLNKIGDLKYYDGDLQAARSYYFKSLDVRRDVVNQNSKVPSQVLDVAVSLAKVADVDRNLGEEKLATDGFQEAIDLLESLTLKSEASGLEQRTSLEANFQINKNKLRQQSEIDGPHEERQHEFRCK
;
A
#
# COMPACT_ATOMS: atom_id res chain seq x y z
N MET A 1 -36.15 -1.26 -7.86
CA MET A 1 -35.31 -0.20 -7.26
C MET A 1 -35.25 -0.51 -5.77
N GLY A 2 -34.06 -0.84 -5.26
CA GLY A 2 -33.87 -1.03 -3.82
C GLY A 2 -34.05 0.29 -3.09
N ASP A 3 -34.42 0.22 -1.81
CA ASP A 3 -34.62 1.41 -0.98
C ASP A 3 -33.26 2.04 -0.62
N ALA A 4 -32.78 2.92 -1.50
CA ALA A 4 -31.53 3.64 -1.33
C ALA A 4 -31.54 4.52 -0.07
N SER A 5 -32.71 5.05 0.33
CA SER A 5 -32.85 5.86 1.53
C SER A 5 -32.62 5.04 2.80
N SER A 6 -33.20 3.84 2.88
CA SER A 6 -32.91 2.91 3.98
C SER A 6 -31.43 2.52 4.03
N ALA A 7 -30.80 2.27 2.88
CA ALA A 7 -29.37 1.95 2.82
C ALA A 7 -28.50 3.09 3.35
N VAL A 8 -28.79 4.35 2.97
CA VAL A 8 -28.11 5.53 3.50
C VAL A 8 -28.24 5.59 5.03
N SER A 9 -29.45 5.40 5.58
CA SER A 9 -29.67 5.42 7.03
C SER A 9 -28.79 4.40 7.77
N TYR A 10 -28.74 3.15 7.28
CA TYR A 10 -27.91 2.12 7.91
C TYR A 10 -26.42 2.44 7.88
N PHE A 11 -25.92 2.99 6.76
CA PHE A 11 -24.52 3.40 6.68
C PHE A 11 -24.24 4.64 7.56
N GLU A 12 -25.17 5.59 7.67
CA GLU A 12 -25.02 6.76 8.54
C GLU A 12 -24.96 6.36 10.02
N GLU A 13 -25.80 5.42 10.47
CA GLU A 13 -25.74 4.84 11.81
C GLU A 13 -24.39 4.14 12.04
N SER A 14 -23.92 3.35 11.07
CA SER A 14 -22.60 2.71 11.12
C SER A 14 -21.48 3.73 11.25
N VAL A 15 -21.49 4.79 10.43
CA VAL A 15 -20.51 5.89 10.49
C VAL A 15 -20.55 6.56 11.86
N GLN A 16 -21.74 6.83 12.40
CA GLN A 16 -21.91 7.47 13.71
C GLN A 16 -21.34 6.62 14.85
N PHE A 17 -21.52 5.30 14.79
CA PHE A 17 -20.95 4.36 15.76
C PHE A 17 -19.43 4.29 15.62
N LEU A 18 -18.92 4.01 14.41
CA LEU A 18 -17.50 3.85 14.12
C LEU A 18 -16.69 5.11 14.40
N SER A 19 -17.27 6.30 14.18
CA SER A 19 -16.59 7.59 14.43
C SER A 19 -16.33 7.86 15.93
N LYS A 20 -16.97 7.13 16.83
CA LYS A 20 -16.78 7.23 18.29
C LYS A 20 -15.73 6.24 18.81
N LEU A 21 -15.27 5.32 17.97
CA LEU A 21 -14.28 4.32 18.35
C LEU A 21 -12.84 4.84 18.16
N PRO A 22 -11.84 4.22 18.80
CA PRO A 22 -10.44 4.54 18.59
C PRO A 22 -10.04 4.44 17.12
N LYS A 23 -9.28 5.43 16.63
CA LYS A 23 -8.84 5.55 15.23
C LYS A 23 -7.48 4.89 14.95
N ASP A 24 -6.87 4.30 15.96
CA ASP A 24 -5.63 3.52 15.86
C ASP A 24 -5.88 2.10 15.33
N ASP A 25 -7.13 1.63 15.40
CA ASP A 25 -7.54 0.36 14.81
C ASP A 25 -7.75 0.47 13.29
N MET A 26 -6.98 -0.33 12.54
CA MET A 26 -7.02 -0.35 11.07
C MET A 26 -8.34 -0.90 10.51
N GLU A 27 -8.98 -1.84 11.18
CA GLU A 27 -10.25 -2.43 10.73
C GLU A 27 -11.40 -1.43 10.92
N ILE A 28 -11.40 -0.71 12.04
CA ILE A 28 -12.38 0.35 12.33
C ILE A 28 -12.25 1.48 11.31
N THR A 29 -11.05 2.00 11.09
CA THR A 29 -10.82 3.09 10.12
C THR A 29 -11.10 2.66 8.68
N HIS A 30 -10.74 1.43 8.30
CA HIS A 30 -11.09 0.87 7.00
C HIS A 30 -12.61 0.80 6.81
N THR A 31 -13.33 0.22 7.78
CA THR A 31 -14.79 0.07 7.73
C THR A 31 -15.49 1.43 7.68
N LEU A 32 -15.02 2.39 8.47
CA LEU A 32 -15.55 3.76 8.48
C LEU A 32 -15.44 4.42 7.10
N SER A 33 -14.25 4.34 6.46
CA SER A 33 -14.06 4.88 5.11
C SER A 33 -14.94 4.18 4.07
N VAL A 34 -15.10 2.85 4.15
CA VAL A 34 -15.98 2.12 3.23
C VAL A 34 -17.43 2.57 3.38
N SER A 35 -17.93 2.69 4.61
CA SER A 35 -19.30 3.18 4.86
C SER A 35 -19.50 4.60 4.32
N LEU A 36 -18.53 5.50 4.53
CA LEU A 36 -18.56 6.85 3.95
C LEU A 36 -18.60 6.83 2.42
N ASN A 37 -17.78 6.00 1.77
CA ASN A 37 -17.79 5.82 0.32
C ASN A 37 -19.13 5.27 -0.18
N LYS A 38 -19.77 4.35 0.54
CA LYS A 38 -21.07 3.80 0.15
C LYS A 38 -22.17 4.85 0.22
N ILE A 39 -22.18 5.71 1.24
CA ILE A 39 -23.11 6.84 1.28
C ILE A 39 -22.83 7.80 0.13
N GLY A 40 -21.55 8.10 -0.13
CA GLY A 40 -21.15 8.94 -1.27
C GLY A 40 -21.63 8.39 -2.60
N ASP A 41 -21.46 7.08 -2.85
CA ASP A 41 -21.95 6.40 -4.06
C ASP A 41 -23.47 6.53 -4.19
N LEU A 42 -24.22 6.27 -3.12
CA LEU A 42 -25.68 6.37 -3.11
C LEU A 42 -26.15 7.80 -3.42
N LYS A 43 -25.51 8.81 -2.82
CA LYS A 43 -25.79 10.23 -3.09
C LYS A 43 -25.43 10.64 -4.51
N TYR A 44 -24.32 10.12 -5.04
CA TYR A 44 -23.90 10.37 -6.41
C TYR A 44 -24.94 9.84 -7.41
N TYR A 45 -25.42 8.60 -7.22
CA TYR A 45 -26.45 8.01 -8.07
C TYR A 45 -27.82 8.68 -7.93
N ASP A 46 -28.10 9.31 -6.78
CA ASP A 46 -29.30 10.12 -6.54
C ASP A 46 -29.19 11.53 -7.16
N GLY A 47 -28.01 11.90 -7.68
CA GLY A 47 -27.75 13.23 -8.26
C GLY A 47 -27.41 14.31 -7.22
N ASP A 48 -27.37 13.98 -5.94
CA ASP A 48 -26.91 14.88 -4.87
C ASP A 48 -25.38 14.89 -4.82
N LEU A 49 -24.78 15.49 -5.85
CA LEU A 49 -23.33 15.54 -6.03
C LEU A 49 -22.61 16.29 -4.89
N GLN A 50 -23.26 17.29 -4.28
CA GLN A 50 -22.67 18.02 -3.15
C GLN A 50 -22.60 17.15 -1.88
N ALA A 51 -23.64 16.37 -1.58
CA ALA A 51 -23.58 15.40 -0.50
C ALA A 51 -22.57 14.29 -0.80
N ALA A 52 -22.55 13.77 -2.04
CA ALA A 52 -21.59 12.76 -2.47
C ALA A 52 -20.15 13.22 -2.23
N ARG A 53 -19.84 14.45 -2.66
CA ARG A 53 -18.55 15.11 -2.45
C ARG A 53 -18.18 15.19 -0.98
N SER A 54 -19.09 15.64 -0.11
CA SER A 54 -18.86 15.71 1.33
C SER A 54 -18.49 14.35 1.93
N TYR A 55 -19.19 13.29 1.52
CA TYR A 55 -18.93 11.94 2.00
C TYR A 55 -17.61 11.34 1.48
N TYR A 56 -17.28 11.58 0.20
CA TYR A 56 -16.00 11.15 -0.36
C TYR A 56 -14.81 11.88 0.29
N PHE A 57 -14.91 13.18 0.56
CA PHE A 57 -13.87 13.91 1.29
C PHE A 57 -13.66 13.35 2.71
N LYS A 58 -14.73 13.11 3.45
CA LYS A 58 -14.63 12.48 4.78
C LYS A 58 -13.93 11.12 4.72
N SER A 59 -14.24 10.31 3.69
CA SER A 59 -13.59 9.02 3.49
C SER A 59 -12.09 9.18 3.18
N LEU A 60 -11.74 10.13 2.30
CA LEU A 60 -10.36 10.46 1.96
C LEU A 60 -9.56 10.91 3.19
N ASP A 61 -10.14 11.77 4.05
CA ASP A 61 -9.50 12.23 5.28
C ASP A 61 -9.18 11.06 6.22
N VAL A 62 -10.12 10.14 6.42
CA VAL A 62 -9.89 8.92 7.22
C VAL A 62 -8.73 8.11 6.65
N ARG A 63 -8.65 7.94 5.33
CA ARG A 63 -7.57 7.16 4.69
C ARG A 63 -6.21 7.86 4.78
N ARG A 64 -6.17 9.18 4.61
CA ARG A 64 -4.94 9.97 4.75
C ARG A 64 -4.40 9.93 6.18
N ASP A 65 -5.27 10.05 7.18
CA ASP A 65 -4.88 9.93 8.59
C ASP A 65 -4.19 8.60 8.88
N VAL A 66 -4.73 7.49 8.34
CA VAL A 66 -4.15 6.15 8.51
C VAL A 66 -2.76 6.04 7.87
N VAL A 67 -2.58 6.55 6.64
CA VAL A 67 -1.29 6.51 5.92
C VAL A 67 -0.23 7.41 6.56
N ASN A 68 -0.64 8.49 7.24
CA ASN A 68 0.28 9.37 7.95
C ASN A 68 0.76 8.77 9.28
N GLN A 69 -0.06 7.94 9.91
CA GLN A 69 0.24 7.31 11.21
C GLN A 69 0.98 5.97 11.08
N ASN A 70 0.72 5.22 10.00
CA ASN A 70 1.31 3.91 9.76
C ASN A 70 2.24 3.95 8.55
N SER A 71 3.39 3.28 8.64
CA SER A 71 4.34 3.14 7.52
C SER A 71 3.57 2.78 6.24
N LYS A 72 3.82 3.49 5.13
CA LYS A 72 3.05 3.44 3.86
C LYS A 72 2.89 2.01 3.33
N VAL A 73 1.88 1.28 3.82
CA VAL A 73 1.54 -0.07 3.33
C VAL A 73 0.90 0.08 1.94
N PRO A 74 1.29 -0.73 0.95
CA PRO A 74 0.75 -0.64 -0.42
C PRO A 74 -0.78 -0.58 -0.49
N SER A 75 -1.49 -1.40 0.30
CA SER A 75 -2.96 -1.43 0.34
C SER A 75 -3.57 -0.11 0.82
N GLN A 76 -2.97 0.55 1.81
CA GLN A 76 -3.47 1.82 2.34
C GLN A 76 -3.26 2.97 1.34
N VAL A 77 -2.15 2.95 0.60
CA VAL A 77 -1.89 3.92 -0.48
C VAL A 77 -2.92 3.75 -1.61
N LEU A 78 -3.26 2.50 -1.96
CA LEU A 78 -4.31 2.21 -2.94
C LEU A 78 -5.67 2.74 -2.47
N ASP A 79 -6.00 2.57 -1.19
CA ASP A 79 -7.26 3.09 -0.64
C ASP A 79 -7.35 4.64 -0.70
N VAL A 80 -6.23 5.34 -0.48
CA VAL A 80 -6.15 6.80 -0.65
C VAL A 80 -6.34 7.18 -2.12
N ALA A 81 -5.65 6.50 -3.04
CA ALA A 81 -5.76 6.77 -4.48
C ALA A 81 -7.19 6.56 -5.01
N VAL A 82 -7.88 5.50 -4.57
CA VAL A 82 -9.29 5.25 -4.90
C VAL A 82 -10.20 6.35 -4.35
N SER A 83 -9.93 6.82 -3.13
CA SER A 83 -10.73 7.88 -2.50
C SER A 83 -10.51 9.23 -3.20
N LEU A 84 -9.29 9.54 -3.62
CA LEU A 84 -8.96 10.70 -4.46
C LEU A 84 -9.70 10.63 -5.80
N ALA A 85 -9.69 9.48 -6.47
CA ALA A 85 -10.39 9.32 -7.74
C ALA A 85 -11.91 9.53 -7.62
N LYS A 86 -12.53 9.11 -6.50
CA LYS A 86 -13.95 9.38 -6.24
C LYS A 86 -14.25 10.86 -6.02
N VAL A 87 -13.40 11.56 -5.27
CA VAL A 87 -13.50 13.02 -5.08
C VAL A 87 -13.33 13.76 -6.41
N ALA A 88 -12.32 13.38 -7.20
CA ALA A 88 -12.06 13.98 -8.50
C ALA A 88 -13.20 13.74 -9.50
N ASP A 89 -13.81 12.55 -9.50
CA ASP A 89 -14.95 12.25 -10.36
C ASP A 89 -16.18 13.09 -9.99
N VAL A 90 -16.49 13.25 -8.70
CA VAL A 90 -17.61 14.13 -8.31
C VAL A 90 -17.31 15.60 -8.59
N ASP A 91 -16.06 16.06 -8.40
CA ASP A 91 -15.64 17.42 -8.77
C ASP A 91 -15.81 17.66 -10.28
N ARG A 92 -15.46 16.68 -11.12
CA ARG A 92 -15.69 16.73 -12.57
C ARG A 92 -17.17 16.89 -12.91
N ASN A 93 -18.04 16.14 -12.24
CA ASN A 93 -19.49 16.22 -12.48
C ASN A 93 -20.11 17.52 -11.95
N LEU A 94 -19.48 18.16 -10.96
CA LEU A 94 -19.84 19.50 -10.48
C LEU A 94 -19.31 20.63 -11.37
N GLY A 95 -18.48 20.34 -12.36
CA GLY A 95 -17.84 21.33 -13.23
C GLY A 95 -16.55 21.93 -12.67
N GLU A 96 -16.05 21.41 -11.55
CA GLU A 96 -14.80 21.84 -10.90
C GLU A 96 -13.58 21.17 -11.56
N GLU A 97 -13.38 21.44 -12.86
CA GLU A 97 -12.42 20.73 -13.72
C GLU A 97 -10.98 20.76 -13.19
N LYS A 98 -10.57 21.90 -12.60
CA LYS A 98 -9.24 22.03 -11.99
C LYS A 98 -9.08 21.10 -10.78
N LEU A 99 -10.05 21.08 -9.88
CA LEU A 99 -10.01 20.22 -8.69
C LEU A 99 -10.02 18.74 -9.07
N ALA A 100 -10.80 18.37 -10.10
CA ALA A 100 -10.80 17.02 -10.64
C ALA A 100 -9.44 16.63 -11.20
N THR A 101 -8.83 17.49 -12.02
CA THR A 101 -7.52 17.24 -12.61
C THR A 101 -6.43 17.09 -11.55
N ASP A 102 -6.41 18.02 -10.58
CA ASP A 102 -5.46 17.99 -9.47
C ASP A 102 -5.62 16.70 -8.64
N GLY A 103 -6.86 16.31 -8.33
CA GLY A 103 -7.15 15.09 -7.57
C GLY A 103 -6.79 13.79 -8.30
N PHE A 104 -7.04 13.70 -9.61
CA PHE A 104 -6.61 12.56 -10.42
C PHE A 104 -5.09 12.48 -10.52
N GLN A 105 -4.42 13.63 -10.71
CA GLN A 105 -2.96 13.66 -10.77
C GLN A 105 -2.34 13.21 -9.45
N GLU A 106 -2.87 13.65 -8.31
CA GLU A 106 -2.41 13.21 -6.99
C GLU A 106 -2.58 11.68 -6.83
N ALA A 107 -3.70 11.11 -7.30
CA ALA A 107 -3.92 9.67 -7.25
C ALA A 107 -2.89 8.90 -8.10
N ILE A 108 -2.56 9.40 -9.30
CA ILE A 108 -1.55 8.81 -10.18
C ILE A 108 -0.17 8.88 -9.53
N ASP A 109 0.24 10.04 -9.03
CA ASP A 109 1.54 10.25 -8.40
C ASP A 109 1.74 9.30 -7.21
N LEU A 110 0.69 9.06 -6.42
CA LEU A 110 0.71 8.10 -5.32
C LEU A 110 0.95 6.67 -5.81
N LEU A 111 0.24 6.25 -6.86
CA LEU A 111 0.37 4.91 -7.44
C LEU A 111 1.74 4.70 -8.08
N GLU A 112 2.27 5.69 -8.79
CA GLU A 112 3.62 5.63 -9.37
C GLU A 112 4.69 5.52 -8.28
N SER A 113 4.57 6.31 -7.20
CA SER A 113 5.49 6.24 -6.07
C SER A 113 5.51 4.86 -5.41
N LEU A 114 4.38 4.14 -5.45
CA LEU A 114 4.25 2.80 -4.91
C LEU A 114 4.96 1.76 -5.79
N THR A 115 4.76 1.84 -7.12
CA THR A 115 5.44 0.97 -8.09
C THR A 115 6.96 1.12 -8.00
N LEU A 116 7.47 2.36 -7.99
CA LEU A 116 8.91 2.63 -7.91
C LEU A 116 9.56 2.03 -6.65
N LYS A 117 8.89 2.11 -5.49
CA LYS A 117 9.37 1.49 -4.25
C LYS A 117 9.42 -0.04 -4.34
N SER A 118 8.42 -0.65 -4.98
CA SER A 118 8.38 -2.10 -5.16
C SER A 118 9.55 -2.59 -6.03
N GLU A 119 9.88 -1.86 -7.10
CA GLU A 119 11.01 -2.19 -7.97
C GLU A 119 12.36 -2.02 -7.25
N ALA A 120 12.54 -0.90 -6.52
CA ALA A 120 13.75 -0.63 -5.76
C ALA A 120 14.04 -1.74 -4.73
N SER A 121 13.02 -2.14 -3.96
CA SER A 121 13.16 -3.23 -2.98
C SER A 121 13.48 -4.58 -3.64
N GLY A 122 12.90 -4.88 -4.80
CA GLY A 122 13.24 -6.08 -5.57
C GLY A 122 14.68 -6.07 -6.10
N LEU A 123 15.16 -4.90 -6.55
CA LEU A 123 16.56 -4.73 -6.95
C LEU A 123 17.50 -4.93 -5.77
N GLU A 124 17.27 -4.27 -4.63
CA GLU A 124 18.08 -4.42 -3.41
C GLU A 124 18.22 -5.88 -2.94
N GLN A 125 17.12 -6.65 -2.99
CA GLN A 125 17.13 -8.07 -2.65
C GLN A 125 18.03 -8.87 -3.61
N ARG A 126 17.96 -8.59 -4.92
CA ARG A 126 18.81 -9.24 -5.92
C ARG A 126 20.28 -8.91 -5.70
N THR A 127 20.63 -7.64 -5.51
CA THR A 127 22.02 -7.22 -5.24
C THR A 127 22.56 -7.87 -3.96
N SER A 128 21.71 -7.99 -2.92
CA SER A 128 22.07 -8.63 -1.66
C SER A 128 22.32 -10.14 -1.81
N LEU A 129 21.51 -10.83 -2.62
CA LEU A 129 21.70 -12.25 -2.93
C LEU A 129 22.99 -12.48 -3.72
N GLU A 130 23.26 -11.64 -4.73
CA GLU A 130 24.48 -11.69 -5.53
C GLU A 130 25.73 -11.46 -4.68
N ALA A 131 25.70 -10.47 -3.78
CA ALA A 131 26.79 -10.21 -2.84
C ALA A 131 27.05 -11.41 -1.92
N ASN A 132 26.00 -12.02 -1.35
CA ASN A 132 26.13 -13.21 -0.50
C ASN A 132 26.67 -14.42 -1.27
N PHE A 133 26.24 -14.64 -2.51
CA PHE A 133 26.77 -15.69 -3.37
C PHE A 133 28.27 -15.50 -3.62
N GLN A 134 28.69 -14.27 -3.92
CA GLN A 134 30.10 -13.96 -4.14
C GLN A 134 30.96 -14.16 -2.88
N ILE A 135 30.45 -13.77 -1.70
CA ILE A 135 31.12 -14.00 -0.41
C ILE A 135 31.29 -15.50 -0.15
N ASN A 136 30.24 -16.30 -0.34
CA ASN A 136 30.31 -17.76 -0.15
C ASN A 136 31.26 -18.44 -1.14
N LYS A 137 31.27 -18.01 -2.40
CA LYS A 137 32.21 -18.49 -3.42
C LYS A 137 33.66 -18.20 -3.01
N ASN A 138 33.95 -17.00 -2.52
CA ASN A 138 35.29 -16.62 -2.05
C ASN A 138 35.70 -17.42 -0.81
N LYS A 139 34.79 -17.66 0.14
CA LYS A 139 35.03 -18.53 1.30
C LYS A 139 35.36 -19.97 0.90
N LEU A 140 34.57 -20.56 0.00
CA LEU A 140 34.82 -21.92 -0.51
C LEU A 140 36.18 -22.03 -1.20
N ARG A 141 36.57 -21.00 -1.95
CA ARG A 141 37.88 -20.96 -2.62
C ARG A 141 39.04 -20.90 -1.62
N GLN A 142 38.94 -20.06 -0.60
CA GLN A 142 39.93 -20.02 0.48
C GLN A 142 39.97 -21.34 1.25
N GLN A 143 38.83 -21.98 1.53
CA GLN A 143 38.77 -23.29 2.19
C GLN A 143 39.49 -24.37 1.37
N SER A 144 39.27 -24.41 0.05
CA SER A 144 39.96 -25.35 -0.85
C SER A 144 41.45 -25.08 -1.04
N GLU A 145 41.87 -23.81 -0.90
CA GLU A 145 43.29 -23.43 -0.90
C GLU A 145 43.98 -23.81 0.42
N ILE A 146 43.23 -23.86 1.53
CA ILE A 146 43.71 -24.32 2.85
C ILE A 146 43.71 -25.86 2.95
N ASP A 147 42.74 -26.55 2.36
CA ASP A 147 42.58 -28.02 2.39
C ASP A 147 43.29 -28.75 1.21
N GLY A 148 44.19 -28.08 0.49
CA GLY A 148 44.98 -28.67 -0.61
C GLY A 148 45.78 -29.92 -0.18
N PRO A 149 46.08 -30.86 -1.10
CA PRO A 149 46.34 -32.26 -0.78
C PRO A 149 47.51 -32.44 0.19
N HIS A 150 47.21 -32.94 1.39
CA HIS A 150 48.15 -33.63 2.26
C HIS A 150 48.55 -34.99 1.61
N GLU A 151 49.22 -34.96 0.46
CA GLU A 151 49.86 -36.16 -0.10
C GLU A 151 51.34 -36.21 0.31
N GLU A 152 51.63 -37.29 1.04
CA GLU A 152 52.89 -38.06 1.02
C GLU A 152 54.16 -37.43 1.61
N ARG A 153 54.39 -37.67 2.91
CA ARG A 153 55.74 -37.95 3.44
C ARG A 153 55.75 -39.01 4.54
N GLN A 154 55.21 -40.19 4.22
CA GLN A 154 55.48 -41.41 5.01
C GLN A 154 55.79 -42.57 4.07
N HIS A 155 56.87 -42.50 3.29
CA HIS A 155 57.42 -43.71 2.68
C HIS A 155 58.89 -43.57 2.31
N GLU A 156 59.76 -43.26 3.27
CA GLU A 156 61.17 -43.66 3.12
C GLU A 156 61.84 -43.78 4.49
N PHE A 157 61.88 -44.99 5.04
CA PHE A 157 63.04 -45.55 5.74
C PHE A 157 62.83 -47.05 5.87
N ARG A 158 63.13 -47.76 4.77
CA ARG A 158 63.28 -49.22 4.74
C ARG A 158 64.76 -49.56 4.94
N CYS A 159 65.03 -50.38 5.94
CA CYS A 159 66.16 -51.30 6.15
C CYS A 159 67.55 -50.92 5.60
N LYS A 160 68.52 -50.78 6.51
CA LYS A 160 69.59 -51.77 6.73
C LYS A 160 70.22 -51.60 8.10
#